data_AF-A0AAJ0XB72-F1
#
_entry.id   AF-A0AAJ0XB72-F1
#
_cell.length_a   1.000
_cell.length_b   1.000
_cell.length_c   1.000
_cell.angle_alpha   90.00
_cell.angle_beta   90.00
_cell.angle_gamma   90.00
#
_symmetry.space_group_name_H-M   'P 1'
#
loop_
_entity.id
_entity.type
_entity.pdbx_description
1 polymer ?
#
loop_
_entity_poly.entity_id
_entity_poly.type
_entity_poly.pdbx_seq_one_letter_code
_entity_poly.pdbx_strand_id
1 'polypeptide(L)'
;MTPQLVTTPKSITLTETRMDEMHHLSADELKAQLAALSAEQAALEDALKQRHEAEKSEFAAEITALITERGHDVEEIAQLLQGRSSGHKRRRQRVAANEANARYTRYADPDNPENTCTRGRMPNWLIEKMAANGFDPSNAEHRAQFKEQHLVELAA
;
A
#
# COMPACT_ATOMS: atom_id res chain seq x y z
N MET A 1 -9.63 1.93 37.16
CA MET A 1 -10.47 0.87 36.56
C MET A 1 -11.92 1.34 36.58
N THR A 2 -12.67 1.03 35.51
CA THR A 2 -14.03 1.48 35.12
C THR A 2 -14.11 2.83 34.40
N PRO A 3 -15.04 2.99 33.43
CA PRO A 3 -15.16 2.19 32.21
C PRO A 3 -15.29 3.06 30.93
N GLN A 4 -14.97 2.46 29.78
CA GLN A 4 -15.19 3.04 28.45
C GLN A 4 -16.69 3.12 28.12
N LEU A 5 -17.13 4.29 27.65
CA LEU A 5 -18.39 4.48 26.94
C LEU A 5 -18.08 4.61 25.44
N VAL A 6 -18.04 3.46 24.76
CA VAL A 6 -18.10 3.40 23.31
C VAL A 6 -19.57 3.59 22.93
N THR A 7 -19.96 4.83 22.62
CA THR A 7 -21.27 5.12 22.03
C THR A 7 -21.07 5.50 20.56
N THR A 8 -21.23 4.53 19.68
CA THR A 8 -21.83 4.73 18.36
C THR A 8 -22.74 3.54 18.10
N PRO A 9 -24.01 3.81 17.71
CA PRO A 9 -24.33 3.77 16.29
C PRO A 9 -25.42 4.79 15.92
N LYS A 10 -25.04 6.00 15.50
CA LYS A 10 -25.99 7.00 14.94
C LYS A 10 -25.90 7.12 13.40
N SER A 11 -25.00 6.37 12.78
CA SER A 11 -24.66 6.53 11.36
C SER A 11 -25.59 5.76 10.42
N ILE A 12 -26.28 4.72 10.88
CA ILE A 12 -27.06 3.81 10.02
C ILE A 12 -28.45 4.41 9.68
N THR A 13 -29.09 5.13 10.61
CA THR A 13 -30.46 5.66 10.42
C THR A 13 -30.53 6.92 9.56
N LEU A 14 -29.44 7.70 9.48
CA LEU A 14 -29.44 8.98 8.74
C LEU A 14 -29.33 8.76 7.21
N THR A 15 -28.65 7.70 6.78
CA THR A 15 -28.51 7.36 5.36
C THR A 15 -29.78 6.75 4.77
N GLU A 16 -30.52 5.98 5.57
CA GLU A 16 -31.72 5.26 5.14
C GLU A 16 -32.88 6.23 4.84
N THR A 17 -33.09 7.22 5.72
CA THR A 17 -34.10 8.29 5.51
C THR A 17 -33.78 9.16 4.28
N ARG A 18 -32.49 9.40 4.02
CA ARG A 18 -32.02 10.19 2.87
C ARG A 18 -32.18 9.45 1.54
N MET A 19 -32.10 8.12 1.55
CA MET A 19 -32.31 7.30 0.34
C MET A 19 -33.77 7.29 -0.11
N ASP A 20 -34.73 7.24 0.83
CA ASP A 20 -36.17 7.32 0.51
C ASP A 20 -36.56 8.66 -0.12
N GLU A 21 -35.99 9.78 0.34
CA GLU A 21 -36.20 11.10 -0.27
C GLU A 21 -35.60 11.20 -1.68
N MET A 22 -34.52 10.45 -1.96
CA MET A 22 -33.88 10.45 -3.27
C MET A 22 -34.69 9.72 -4.36
N HIS A 23 -35.56 8.78 -3.98
CA HIS A 23 -36.43 8.06 -4.91
C HIS A 23 -37.54 8.93 -5.54
N HIS A 24 -37.81 10.10 -4.96
CA HIS A 24 -38.80 11.06 -5.46
C HIS A 24 -38.21 12.18 -6.32
N LEU A 25 -36.88 12.25 -6.45
CA LEU A 25 -36.18 13.25 -7.26
C LEU A 25 -36.18 12.85 -8.72
N SER A 26 -36.31 13.85 -9.59
CA SER A 26 -36.08 13.67 -11.02
C SER A 26 -34.59 13.38 -11.31
N ALA A 27 -34.32 12.82 -12.48
CA ALA A 27 -32.94 12.51 -12.89
C ALA A 27 -32.04 13.76 -12.93
N ASP A 28 -32.58 14.93 -13.25
CA ASP A 28 -31.81 16.18 -13.31
C ASP A 28 -31.57 16.75 -11.91
N GLU A 29 -32.50 16.60 -10.97
CA GLU A 29 -32.29 16.94 -9.56
C GLU A 29 -31.24 16.03 -8.90
N LEU A 30 -31.24 14.73 -9.22
CA LEU A 30 -30.21 13.80 -8.75
C LEU A 30 -28.82 14.18 -9.29
N LYS A 31 -28.71 14.58 -10.56
CA LYS A 31 -27.44 15.08 -11.13
C LYS A 31 -26.97 16.37 -10.42
N ALA A 32 -27.88 17.30 -10.15
CA ALA A 32 -27.57 18.53 -9.44
C ALA A 32 -27.06 18.26 -8.02
N GLN A 33 -27.68 17.31 -7.31
CA GLN A 33 -27.23 16.89 -5.99
C GLN A 33 -25.88 16.18 -6.03
N LEU A 34 -25.64 15.32 -7.03
CA LEU A 34 -24.34 14.68 -7.21
C LEU A 34 -23.23 15.71 -7.46
N ALA A 35 -23.50 16.69 -8.32
CA ALA A 35 -22.57 17.80 -8.56
C ALA A 35 -22.29 18.59 -7.27
N ALA A 36 -23.33 18.91 -6.49
CA ALA A 36 -23.19 19.62 -5.22
C ALA A 36 -22.35 18.81 -4.21
N LEU A 37 -22.63 17.51 -4.06
CA LEU A 37 -21.86 16.63 -3.18
C LEU A 37 -20.40 16.49 -3.63
N SER A 38 -20.13 16.43 -4.93
CA SER A 38 -18.76 16.38 -5.44
C SER A 38 -17.97 17.66 -5.13
N ALA A 39 -18.63 18.82 -5.22
CA ALA A 39 -18.02 20.10 -4.87
C ALA A 39 -17.77 20.21 -3.36
N GLU A 40 -18.72 19.73 -2.54
CA GLU A 40 -18.57 19.66 -1.08
C GLU A 40 -17.41 18.73 -0.67
N GLN A 41 -17.31 17.55 -1.29
CA GLN A 41 -16.20 16.62 -1.08
C GLN A 41 -14.85 17.27 -1.40
N ALA A 42 -14.72 17.91 -2.56
CA ALA A 42 -13.50 18.61 -2.94
C ALA A 42 -13.13 19.72 -1.93
N ALA A 43 -14.11 20.51 -1.50
CA ALA A 43 -13.90 21.55 -0.50
C ALA A 43 -13.44 20.98 0.86
N LEU A 44 -14.04 19.86 1.30
CA LEU A 44 -13.64 19.18 2.53
C LEU A 44 -12.23 18.59 2.44
N GLU A 45 -11.87 17.99 1.31
CA GLU A 45 -10.51 17.48 1.08
C GLU A 45 -9.47 18.59 1.15
N ASP A 46 -9.75 19.75 0.54
CA ASP A 46 -8.84 20.89 0.59
C ASP A 46 -8.74 21.49 1.98
N ALA A 47 -9.86 21.58 2.72
CA ALA A 47 -9.86 22.00 4.11
C ALA A 47 -9.05 21.04 5.00
N LEU A 48 -9.15 19.73 4.76
CA LEU A 48 -8.37 18.71 5.48
C LEU A 48 -6.87 18.87 5.20
N LYS A 49 -6.48 19.05 3.93
CA LYS A 49 -5.08 19.30 3.55
C LYS A 49 -4.54 20.54 4.26
N GLN A 50 -5.29 21.64 4.26
CA GLN A 50 -4.90 22.88 4.93
C GLN A 50 -4.73 22.69 6.44
N ARG A 51 -5.68 21.99 7.08
CA ARG A 51 -5.60 21.66 8.52
C ARG A 51 -4.37 20.83 8.84
N HIS A 52 -4.12 19.79 8.05
CA HIS A 52 -2.97 18.92 8.24
C HIS A 52 -1.63 19.65 8.05
N GLU A 53 -1.56 20.59 7.11
CA GLU A 53 -0.34 21.40 6.92
C GLU A 53 -0.13 22.39 8.07
N ALA A 54 -1.20 23.02 8.56
CA ALA A 54 -1.15 23.86 9.74
C ALA A 54 -0.66 23.08 10.97
N GLU A 55 -1.25 21.92 11.25
CA GLU A 55 -0.87 21.05 12.38
C GLU A 55 0.60 20.62 12.29
N LYS A 56 1.10 20.27 11.10
CA LYS A 56 2.52 19.95 10.91
C LYS A 56 3.42 21.14 11.21
N SER A 57 3.04 22.33 10.76
CA SER A 57 3.84 23.53 11.00
C SER A 57 3.88 23.90 12.48
N GLU A 58 2.75 23.79 13.18
CA GLU A 58 2.65 24.04 14.62
C GLU A 58 3.51 23.04 15.39
N PHE A 59 3.42 21.76 15.03
CA PHE A 59 4.21 20.70 15.63
C PHE A 59 5.72 20.86 15.35
N ALA A 60 6.09 21.28 14.14
CA ALA A 60 7.49 21.58 13.81
C ALA A 60 8.03 22.75 14.64
N ALA A 61 7.21 23.79 14.87
CA ALA A 61 7.58 24.90 15.74
C ALA A 61 7.76 24.45 17.21
N GLU A 62 6.88 23.58 17.71
CA GLU A 62 6.99 22.99 19.06
C GLU A 62 8.30 22.20 19.21
N ILE A 63 8.61 21.31 18.27
CA ILE A 63 9.86 20.55 18.27
C ILE A 63 11.07 21.50 18.21
N THR A 64 11.02 22.53 17.37
CA THR A 64 12.10 23.51 17.23
C THR A 64 12.36 24.24 18.55
N ALA A 65 11.29 24.64 19.25
CA ALA A 65 11.40 25.26 20.56
C ALA A 65 12.01 24.30 21.59
N LEU A 66 11.58 23.04 21.61
CA LEU A 66 12.11 22.02 22.54
C LEU A 66 13.60 21.74 22.31
N ILE A 67 14.04 21.71 21.04
CA ILE A 67 15.45 21.49 20.69
C ILE A 67 16.31 22.67 21.16
N THR A 68 15.87 23.90 20.89
CA THR A 68 16.60 25.11 21.27
C THR A 68 16.61 25.34 22.79
N GLU A 69 15.51 25.04 23.49
CA GLU A 69 15.43 25.09 24.96
C GLU A 69 16.47 24.16 25.61
N ARG A 70 16.73 22.99 25.00
CA ARG A 70 17.74 22.04 25.46
C ARG A 70 19.16 22.42 25.03
N GLY A 71 19.35 23.56 24.37
CA GLY A 71 20.64 24.06 23.91
C GLY A 71 21.23 23.31 22.72
N HIS A 72 20.40 22.60 21.96
CA HIS A 72 20.81 21.88 20.76
C HIS A 72 20.54 22.71 19.50
N ASP A 73 21.34 22.47 18.46
CA ASP A 73 21.11 23.03 17.14
C ASP A 73 20.06 22.20 16.37
N VAL A 74 19.14 22.90 15.72
CA VAL A 74 18.00 22.28 15.02
C VAL A 74 18.47 21.51 13.80
N GLU A 75 19.46 22.03 13.07
CA GLU A 75 19.98 21.41 11.86
C GLU A 75 20.81 20.15 12.20
N GLU A 76 21.59 20.18 13.27
CA GLU A 76 22.32 19.00 13.77
C GLU A 76 21.36 17.86 14.16
N ILE A 77 20.31 18.16 14.92
CA ILE A 77 19.30 17.16 15.29
C ILE A 77 18.53 16.66 14.05
N ALA A 78 18.19 17.54 13.12
CA ALA A 78 17.54 17.16 11.87
C ALA A 78 18.40 16.19 11.05
N GLN A 79 19.71 16.41 10.95
CA GLN A 79 20.64 15.51 10.26
C GLN A 79 20.74 14.14 10.94
N LEU A 80 20.74 14.09 12.27
CA LEU A 80 20.73 12.83 13.03
C LEU A 80 19.44 12.03 12.82
N LEU A 81 18.29 12.70 12.71
CA LEU A 81 17.00 12.08 12.41
C LEU A 81 16.93 11.56 10.96
N GLN A 82 17.47 12.33 10.00
CA GLN A 82 17.58 11.92 8.60
C GLN A 82 18.50 10.70 8.42
N GLY A 83 19.63 10.67 9.15
CA GLY A 83 20.60 9.56 9.13
C GLY A 83 20.08 8.23 9.70
N ARG A 84 19.08 8.29 10.59
CA ARG A 84 18.38 7.09 11.12
C ARG A 84 17.41 6.47 10.10
N SER A 85 17.03 7.19 9.03
CA SER A 85 16.16 6.73 7.94
C SER A 85 16.88 5.95 6.83
N SER A 86 17.96 5.22 7.18
CA SER A 86 18.71 4.31 6.27
C SER A 86 17.84 3.25 5.56
N GLY A 87 16.57 3.08 5.97
CA GLY A 87 15.58 2.27 5.25
C GLY A 87 15.09 2.87 3.92
N HIS A 88 15.12 4.20 3.73
CA HIS A 88 14.56 4.82 2.51
C HIS A 88 15.45 4.61 1.27
N LYS A 89 16.79 4.58 1.45
CA LYS A 89 17.72 4.20 0.37
C LYS A 89 17.53 2.74 -0.07
N ARG A 90 17.23 1.83 0.86
CA ARG A 90 16.94 0.42 0.53
C ARG A 90 15.61 0.24 -0.21
N ARG A 91 14.60 1.10 0.04
CA ARG A 91 13.30 1.04 -0.63
C ARG A 91 13.38 1.41 -2.11
N ARG A 92 14.14 2.46 -2.48
CA ARG A 92 14.34 2.84 -3.90
C ARG A 92 15.07 1.75 -4.70
N GLN A 93 16.04 1.06 -4.08
CA GLN A 93 16.73 -0.06 -4.72
C GLN A 93 15.82 -1.27 -4.95
N ARG A 94 14.83 -1.50 -4.07
CA ARG A 94 13.86 -2.59 -4.19
C ARG A 94 12.81 -2.34 -5.29
N VAL A 95 12.40 -1.10 -5.51
CA VAL A 95 11.46 -0.74 -6.60
C VAL A 95 12.14 -0.88 -7.97
N ALA A 96 13.37 -0.40 -8.12
CA ALA A 96 14.15 -0.57 -9.36
C ALA A 96 14.46 -2.06 -9.67
N ALA A 97 14.69 -2.88 -8.64
CA ALA A 97 14.87 -4.33 -8.82
C ALA A 97 13.56 -5.03 -9.24
N ASN A 98 12.39 -4.51 -8.85
CA ASN A 98 11.10 -5.07 -9.24
C ASN A 98 10.75 -4.75 -10.70
N GLU A 99 11.09 -3.56 -11.17
CA GLU A 99 10.89 -3.13 -12.57
C GLU A 99 11.83 -3.85 -13.54
N ALA A 100 13.07 -4.15 -13.11
CA ALA A 100 13.96 -5.02 -13.87
C ALA A 100 13.49 -6.49 -13.92
N ASN A 101 12.80 -6.96 -12.87
CA ASN A 101 12.21 -8.30 -12.83
C ASN A 101 10.95 -8.45 -13.69
N ALA A 102 10.25 -7.35 -14.02
CA ALA A 102 9.07 -7.36 -14.88
C ALA A 102 9.38 -7.69 -16.36
N ARG A 103 10.66 -7.63 -16.78
CA ARG A 103 11.09 -7.94 -18.16
C ARG A 103 11.39 -9.42 -18.40
N TYR A 104 11.29 -10.26 -17.38
CA TYR A 104 11.58 -11.69 -17.50
C TYR A 104 10.31 -12.52 -17.50
N THR A 105 10.32 -13.58 -18.30
CA THR A 105 9.32 -14.64 -18.27
C THR A 105 9.06 -15.10 -16.84
N ARG A 106 7.79 -15.04 -16.43
CA ARG A 106 7.33 -15.47 -15.11
C ARG A 106 6.61 -16.80 -15.27
N TYR A 107 6.89 -17.75 -14.40
CA TYR A 107 6.22 -19.05 -14.37
C TYR A 107 5.35 -19.12 -13.12
N ALA A 108 4.10 -19.51 -13.24
CA ALA A 108 3.23 -19.77 -12.10
C ALA A 108 2.95 -21.27 -11.96
N ASP A 109 2.79 -21.70 -10.71
CA ASP A 109 2.27 -23.02 -10.41
C ASP A 109 0.76 -23.08 -10.78
N PRO A 110 0.31 -24.00 -11.65
CA PRO A 110 -1.11 -24.13 -11.99
C PRO A 110 -1.98 -24.46 -10.77
N ASP A 111 -1.43 -25.11 -9.74
CA ASP A 111 -2.18 -25.49 -8.54
C ASP A 111 -2.27 -24.34 -7.51
N ASN A 112 -1.36 -23.36 -7.60
CA ASN A 112 -1.32 -22.23 -6.68
C ASN A 112 -0.75 -20.97 -7.36
N PRO A 113 -1.61 -20.03 -7.82
CA PRO A 113 -1.16 -18.87 -8.58
C PRO A 113 -0.28 -17.89 -7.78
N GLU A 114 -0.28 -17.94 -6.44
CA GLU A 114 0.62 -17.15 -5.59
C GLU A 114 2.09 -17.64 -5.70
N ASN A 115 2.29 -18.90 -6.10
CA ASN A 115 3.60 -19.49 -6.32
C ASN A 115 4.14 -19.10 -7.69
N THR A 116 4.73 -17.91 -7.77
CA THR A 116 5.40 -17.42 -8.99
C THR A 116 6.92 -17.59 -8.91
N CYS A 117 7.53 -18.06 -10.00
CA CYS A 117 8.97 -18.15 -10.20
C CYS A 117 9.40 -17.19 -11.31
N THR A 118 10.30 -16.27 -10.99
CA THR A 118 10.98 -15.36 -11.93
C THR A 118 12.42 -15.82 -12.17
N ARG A 119 13.14 -15.19 -13.12
CA ARG A 119 14.57 -15.42 -13.35
C ARG A 119 15.37 -15.12 -12.08
N GLY A 120 16.17 -16.07 -11.61
CA GLY A 120 17.03 -15.91 -10.44
C GLY A 120 17.14 -17.16 -9.57
N ARG A 121 17.33 -16.95 -8.27
CA ARG A 121 17.33 -18.04 -7.28
C ARG A 121 15.95 -18.72 -7.26
N MET A 122 15.93 -20.05 -7.34
CA MET A 122 14.68 -20.80 -7.27
C MET A 122 13.98 -20.59 -5.91
N PRO A 123 12.66 -20.36 -5.91
CA PRO A 123 11.86 -20.39 -4.69
C PRO A 123 11.88 -21.77 -4.03
N ASN A 124 11.77 -21.81 -2.70
CA ASN A 124 11.80 -23.07 -1.95
C ASN A 124 10.63 -24.00 -2.33
N TRP A 125 9.44 -23.45 -2.57
CA TRP A 125 8.28 -24.23 -3.02
C TRP A 125 8.54 -24.97 -4.34
N LEU A 126 9.31 -24.36 -5.25
CA LEU A 126 9.62 -24.96 -6.54
C LEU A 126 10.65 -26.08 -6.39
N ILE A 127 11.62 -25.89 -5.49
CA ILE A 127 12.62 -26.91 -5.13
C ILE A 127 11.92 -28.13 -4.53
N GLU A 128 11.00 -27.92 -3.59
CA GLU A 128 10.22 -28.97 -2.94
C GLU A 128 9.31 -29.69 -3.94
N LYS A 129 8.64 -28.97 -4.83
CA LYS A 129 7.78 -29.56 -5.87
C LYS A 129 8.59 -30.36 -6.90
N MET A 130 9.76 -29.88 -7.30
CA MET A 130 10.68 -30.64 -8.15
C MET A 130 11.12 -31.95 -7.50
N ALA A 131 11.56 -31.89 -6.23
CA ALA A 131 11.97 -33.07 -5.49
C ALA A 131 10.81 -34.08 -5.32
N ALA A 132 9.60 -33.60 -5.06
CA ALA A 132 8.40 -34.44 -4.97
C ALA A 132 8.03 -35.14 -6.29
N ASN A 133 8.36 -34.54 -7.43
CA ASN A 133 8.15 -35.11 -8.76
C ASN A 133 9.38 -35.88 -9.29
N GLY A 134 10.41 -36.09 -8.45
CA GLY A 134 11.61 -36.86 -8.82
C GLY A 134 12.64 -36.08 -9.67
N PHE A 135 12.49 -34.76 -9.79
CA PHE A 135 13.46 -33.90 -10.47
C PHE A 135 14.54 -33.40 -9.50
N ASP A 136 15.76 -33.19 -10.00
CA ASP A 136 16.88 -32.67 -9.20
C ASP A 136 16.96 -31.15 -9.39
N PRO A 137 16.72 -30.32 -8.35
CA PRO A 137 16.82 -28.87 -8.42
C PRO A 137 18.23 -28.37 -8.78
N SER A 138 19.27 -29.16 -8.52
CA SER A 138 20.66 -28.80 -8.81
C SER A 138 21.02 -29.01 -10.28
N ASN A 139 20.33 -29.91 -10.98
CA ASN A 139 20.55 -30.19 -12.40
C ASN A 139 19.81 -29.18 -13.32
N ALA A 140 20.54 -28.55 -14.24
CA ALA A 140 20.01 -27.55 -15.16
C ALA A 140 18.95 -28.09 -16.12
N GLU A 141 19.10 -29.31 -16.61
CA GLU A 141 18.17 -29.94 -17.54
C GLU A 141 16.87 -30.31 -16.84
N HIS A 142 16.95 -30.88 -15.63
CA HIS A 142 15.77 -31.21 -14.82
C HIS A 142 14.98 -29.95 -14.46
N ARG A 143 15.65 -28.82 -14.21
CA ARG A 143 14.98 -27.52 -14.00
C ARG A 143 14.26 -27.02 -15.25
N ALA A 144 14.86 -27.17 -16.43
CA ALA A 144 14.25 -26.72 -17.68
C ALA A 144 13.01 -27.58 -18.00
N GLN A 145 13.16 -28.90 -17.93
CA GLN A 145 12.06 -29.86 -18.17
C GLN A 145 10.90 -29.64 -17.20
N PHE A 146 11.17 -29.46 -15.90
CA PHE A 146 10.12 -29.22 -14.91
C PHE A 146 9.34 -27.93 -15.19
N LYS A 147 10.01 -26.86 -15.60
CA LYS A 147 9.34 -25.59 -15.93
C LYS A 147 8.44 -25.71 -17.16
N GLU A 148 8.85 -26.49 -18.15
CA GLU A 148 8.08 -26.70 -19.38
C GLU A 148 6.87 -27.62 -19.16
N GLN A 149 7.01 -28.64 -18.30
CA GLN A 149 5.98 -29.65 -18.09
C GLN A 149 4.99 -29.30 -16.97
N HIS A 150 5.42 -28.56 -15.95
CA HIS A 150 4.65 -28.38 -14.70
C HIS A 150 4.33 -26.94 -14.33
N LEU A 151 4.84 -25.94 -15.07
CA LEU A 151 4.53 -24.53 -14.80
C LEU A 151 3.87 -23.87 -16.00
N VAL A 152 3.04 -22.87 -15.72
CA VAL A 152 2.40 -22.04 -16.75
C VAL A 152 3.21 -20.76 -16.92
N GLU A 153 3.61 -20.48 -18.15
CA GLU A 153 4.23 -19.20 -18.51
C GLU A 153 3.20 -18.08 -18.45
N LEU A 154 3.42 -17.12 -17.56
CA LEU A 154 2.67 -15.87 -17.51
C LEU A 154 3.30 -14.90 -18.50
N ALA A 155 2.51 -14.45 -19.48
CA ALA A 155 2.92 -13.38 -20.39
C ALA A 155 3.35 -12.13 -19.58
N ALA A 156 4.45 -11.53 -20.01
CA ALA A 156 5.12 -10.42 -19.31
C ALA A 156 4.23 -9.19 -19.14
#